data_AF-A0A7K2P836-F1
#
_entry.id   AF-A0A7K2P836-F1
#
_cell.length_a   1.000
_cell.length_b   1.000
_cell.length_c   1.000
_cell.angle_alpha   90.00
_cell.angle_beta   90.00
_cell.angle_gamma   90.00
#
_symmetry.space_group_name_H-M   'P 1'
#
loop_
_entity.id
_entity.type
_entity.pdbx_description
1 polymer ?
#
loop_
_entity_poly.entity_id
_entity_poly.type
_entity_poly.pdbx_seq_one_letter_code
_entity_poly.pdbx_strand_id
1 'polypeptide(L)'
;DQAERMLRQPAPEAGRAAAVRRAEAAWEEAYWASLPGWEHQVVTDARPPLYACFNRADLLISDVSSVISDFLASGKPYAVANTSGLAEDVFRKSFPTVAAATVLEPDASGVPALLAAVRRPERDELAQERAALALRLLGPAEPPSRERFAGAVRDLCAAAGEHRTRRAERLAADLSADLAVPGPRLETGTTPLATGGVDRAGRPVD
;
A
#
# COMPACT_ATOMS: atom_id res chain seq x y z
N ASP A 1 22.51 12.95 15.64
CA ASP A 1 21.18 12.86 14.97
C ASP A 1 20.67 11.41 15.04
N GLN A 2 19.35 11.17 15.06
CA GLN A 2 18.73 9.84 15.00
C GLN A 2 19.03 9.14 13.68
N ALA A 3 19.09 9.87 12.56
CA ALA A 3 19.43 9.30 11.25
C ALA A 3 20.88 8.77 11.23
N GLU A 4 21.82 9.51 11.83
CA GLU A 4 23.20 9.06 11.99
C GLU A 4 23.33 7.81 12.86
N ARG A 5 22.47 7.65 13.89
CA ARG A 5 22.42 6.42 14.72
C ARG A 5 21.87 5.23 13.94
N MET A 6 20.88 5.43 13.08
CA MET A 6 20.34 4.36 12.22
C MET A 6 21.38 3.89 11.20
N LEU A 7 22.17 4.80 10.63
CA LEU A 7 23.25 4.45 9.69
C LEU A 7 24.38 3.62 10.34
N ARG A 8 24.57 3.77 11.65
CA ARG A 8 25.60 3.06 12.43
C ARG A 8 25.09 1.77 13.09
N GLN A 9 23.84 1.38 12.89
CA GLN A 9 23.36 0.10 13.43
C GLN A 9 24.01 -1.06 12.67
N PRO A 10 24.75 -1.95 13.35
CA PRO A 10 25.26 -3.14 12.70
C PRO A 10 24.10 -4.03 12.25
N ALA A 11 24.33 -4.82 11.22
CA ALA A 11 23.38 -5.85 10.82
C ALA A 11 23.08 -6.75 12.03
N PRO A 12 21.81 -7.07 12.31
CA PRO A 12 21.47 -7.97 13.40
C PRO A 12 22.11 -9.34 13.18
N GLU A 13 22.48 -10.00 14.27
CA GLU A 13 23.05 -11.36 14.23
C GLU A 13 22.15 -12.31 13.42
N ALA A 14 22.80 -13.19 12.63
CA ALA A 14 22.11 -14.19 11.85
C ALA A 14 21.21 -15.03 12.78
N GLY A 15 19.94 -15.20 12.40
CA GLY A 15 18.97 -15.96 13.18
C GLY A 15 18.30 -15.21 14.33
N ARG A 16 18.74 -13.98 14.69
CA ARG A 16 18.13 -13.18 15.76
C ARG A 16 16.62 -13.01 15.57
N ALA A 17 16.17 -12.66 14.36
CA ALA A 17 14.75 -12.47 14.07
C ALA A 17 13.93 -13.76 14.27
N ALA A 18 14.48 -14.92 13.92
CA ALA A 18 13.83 -16.20 14.16
C ALA A 18 13.81 -16.56 15.64
N ALA A 19 14.88 -16.25 16.39
CA ALA A 19 14.92 -16.45 17.83
C ALA A 19 13.90 -15.58 18.57
N VAL A 20 13.77 -14.30 18.19
CA VAL A 20 12.74 -13.39 18.75
C VAL A 20 11.34 -13.93 18.49
N ARG A 21 11.01 -14.30 17.24
CA ARG A 21 9.69 -14.89 16.93
C ARG A 21 9.38 -16.14 17.73
N ARG A 22 10.36 -17.02 17.94
CA ARG A 22 10.18 -18.21 18.79
C ARG A 22 9.94 -17.85 20.25
N ALA A 23 10.68 -16.88 20.78
CA ALA A 23 10.52 -16.42 22.15
C ALA A 23 9.15 -15.74 22.36
N GLU A 24 8.70 -14.94 21.39
CA GLU A 24 7.36 -14.33 21.40
C GLU A 24 6.26 -15.39 21.39
N ALA A 25 6.33 -16.35 20.47
CA ALA A 25 5.35 -17.45 20.39
C ALA A 25 5.31 -18.29 21.68
N ALA A 26 6.47 -18.64 22.24
CA ALA A 26 6.53 -19.40 23.49
C ALA A 26 5.98 -18.61 24.69
N TRP A 27 6.22 -17.29 24.72
CA TRP A 27 5.64 -16.43 25.75
C TRP A 27 4.13 -16.33 25.62
N GLU A 28 3.60 -16.16 24.39
CA GLU A 28 2.16 -16.09 24.14
C GLU A 28 1.46 -17.40 24.52
N GLU A 29 2.03 -18.55 24.15
CA GLU A 29 1.51 -19.87 24.53
C GLU A 29 1.45 -20.03 26.06
N ALA A 30 2.53 -19.70 26.76
CA ALA A 30 2.58 -19.76 28.22
C ALA A 30 1.60 -18.78 28.88
N TYR A 31 1.44 -17.57 28.32
CA TYR A 31 0.48 -16.59 28.80
C TYR A 31 -0.94 -17.16 28.73
N TRP A 32 -1.37 -17.64 27.56
CA TRP A 32 -2.73 -18.17 27.39
C TRP A 32 -2.99 -19.47 28.18
N ALA A 33 -1.97 -20.30 28.37
CA ALA A 33 -2.07 -21.52 29.17
C ALA A 33 -2.16 -21.25 30.68
N SER A 34 -1.70 -20.09 31.15
CA SER A 34 -1.75 -19.73 32.57
C SER A 34 -3.12 -19.25 33.04
N LEU A 35 -4.01 -18.92 32.09
CA LEU A 35 -5.33 -18.35 32.37
C LEU A 35 -6.43 -19.42 32.36
N PRO A 36 -7.30 -19.48 33.39
CA PRO A 36 -8.50 -20.29 33.36
C PRO A 36 -9.45 -19.86 32.23
N GLY A 37 -9.99 -20.82 31.48
CA GLY A 37 -10.84 -20.52 30.32
C GLY A 37 -12.18 -19.81 30.63
N TRP A 38 -12.59 -19.73 31.89
CA TRP A 38 -13.81 -19.06 32.34
C TRP A 38 -13.55 -17.66 32.91
N GLU A 39 -12.28 -17.30 33.16
CA GLU A 39 -11.95 -16.06 33.83
C GLU A 39 -11.97 -14.89 32.83
N HIS A 40 -12.64 -13.81 33.22
CA HIS A 40 -12.63 -12.57 32.45
C HIS A 40 -11.25 -11.92 32.48
N GLN A 41 -10.69 -11.66 31.29
CA GLN A 41 -9.34 -11.14 31.14
C GLN A 41 -9.36 -9.65 30.79
N VAL A 42 -8.55 -8.87 31.50
CA VAL A 42 -8.32 -7.45 31.22
C VAL A 42 -6.86 -7.29 30.83
N VAL A 43 -6.62 -6.93 29.56
CA VAL A 43 -5.28 -6.73 29.01
C VAL A 43 -5.05 -5.23 28.79
N THR A 44 -4.20 -4.62 29.60
CA THR A 44 -3.86 -3.19 29.52
C THR A 44 -2.38 -2.93 29.22
N ASP A 45 -1.53 -3.94 29.37
CA ASP A 45 -0.09 -3.85 29.12
C ASP A 45 0.25 -4.08 27.65
N ALA A 46 1.52 -3.85 27.30
CA ALA A 46 2.03 -4.08 25.95
C ALA A 46 2.00 -5.56 25.50
N ARG A 47 1.74 -6.51 26.40
CA ARG A 47 1.66 -7.95 26.10
C ARG A 47 0.46 -8.60 26.80
N PRO A 48 -0.24 -9.54 26.14
CA PRO A 48 -0.07 -9.97 24.75
C PRO A 48 -0.34 -8.83 23.75
N PRO A 49 0.34 -8.83 22.58
CA PRO A 49 0.07 -7.82 21.56
C PRO A 49 -1.36 -7.96 21.05
N LEU A 50 -1.95 -6.86 20.57
CA LEU A 50 -3.34 -6.82 20.12
C LEU A 50 -3.70 -7.93 19.12
N TYR A 51 -2.81 -8.23 18.17
CA TYR A 51 -3.03 -9.29 17.19
C TYR A 51 -3.05 -10.70 17.80
N ALA A 52 -2.32 -10.95 18.89
CA ALA A 52 -2.42 -12.21 19.63
C ALA A 52 -3.79 -12.34 20.31
N CYS A 53 -4.33 -11.24 20.85
CA CYS A 53 -5.71 -11.22 21.36
C CYS A 53 -6.72 -11.52 20.24
N PHE A 54 -6.55 -10.93 19.05
CA PHE A 54 -7.43 -11.22 17.90
C PHE A 54 -7.36 -12.67 17.45
N ASN A 55 -6.16 -13.25 17.45
CA ASN A 55 -5.97 -14.66 17.11
C ASN A 55 -6.69 -15.57 18.10
N ARG A 56 -6.68 -15.22 19.40
CA ARG A 56 -7.36 -15.95 20.47
C ARG A 56 -8.88 -15.75 20.49
N ALA A 57 -9.39 -14.59 20.09
CA ALA A 57 -10.81 -14.25 20.14
C ALA A 57 -11.60 -14.92 19.00
N ASP A 58 -12.85 -15.34 19.27
CA ASP A 58 -13.76 -15.85 18.24
C ASP A 58 -14.60 -14.74 17.58
N LEU A 59 -14.77 -13.62 18.29
CA LEU A 59 -15.49 -12.44 17.83
C LEU A 59 -14.93 -11.17 18.49
N LEU A 60 -15.17 -10.00 17.88
CA LEU A 60 -14.89 -8.69 18.47
C LEU A 60 -16.19 -7.94 18.76
N ILE A 61 -16.27 -7.29 19.92
CA ILE A 61 -17.27 -6.24 20.19
C ILE A 61 -16.50 -4.94 20.36
N SER A 62 -16.88 -3.91 19.60
CA SER A 62 -16.25 -2.60 19.62
C SER A 62 -17.31 -1.51 19.51
N ASP A 63 -16.97 -0.27 19.83
CA ASP A 63 -17.66 0.91 19.31
C ASP A 63 -17.14 1.25 17.90
N VAL A 64 -17.48 2.43 17.38
CA VAL A 64 -16.96 2.93 16.09
C VAL A 64 -15.47 3.27 16.24
N SER A 65 -14.62 2.26 16.06
CA SER A 65 -13.17 2.36 16.23
C SER A 65 -12.41 1.85 15.02
N SER A 66 -11.24 2.44 14.76
CA SER A 66 -10.35 2.00 13.68
C SER A 66 -9.86 0.57 13.87
N VAL A 67 -9.86 0.07 15.11
CA VAL A 67 -9.46 -1.30 15.47
C VAL A 67 -10.24 -2.38 14.72
N ILE A 68 -11.47 -2.06 14.29
CA ILE A 68 -12.29 -2.94 13.46
C ILE A 68 -11.59 -3.24 12.14
N SER A 69 -10.91 -2.26 11.55
CA SER A 69 -10.20 -2.44 10.28
C SER A 69 -9.06 -3.46 10.40
N ASP A 70 -8.37 -3.46 11.55
CA ASP A 70 -7.32 -4.45 11.84
C ASP A 70 -7.93 -5.83 12.09
N PHE A 71 -9.06 -5.89 12.81
CA PHE A 71 -9.74 -7.16 13.10
C PHE A 71 -10.35 -7.82 11.84
N LEU A 72 -10.76 -7.03 10.83
CA LEU A 72 -11.26 -7.53 9.55
C LEU A 72 -10.27 -8.47 8.84
N ALA A 73 -8.96 -8.32 9.10
CA ALA A 73 -7.95 -9.23 8.57
C ALA A 73 -8.14 -10.68 9.04
N SER A 74 -8.81 -10.89 10.18
CA SER A 74 -9.12 -12.23 10.70
C SER A 74 -10.29 -12.89 9.98
N GLY A 75 -11.15 -12.12 9.30
CA GLY A 75 -12.42 -12.58 8.72
C GLY A 75 -13.50 -12.96 9.75
N LYS A 76 -13.18 -12.91 11.05
CA LYS A 76 -14.07 -13.33 12.14
C LYS A 76 -15.24 -12.36 12.31
N PRO A 77 -16.38 -12.82 12.88
CA PRO A 77 -17.50 -11.95 13.19
C PRO A 77 -17.12 -10.81 14.14
N TYR A 78 -17.70 -9.63 13.93
CA TYR A 78 -17.59 -8.52 14.86
C TYR A 78 -18.91 -7.78 14.98
N ALA A 79 -19.07 -7.08 16.10
CA ALA A 79 -20.24 -6.30 16.41
C ALA A 79 -19.86 -4.87 16.81
N VAL A 80 -20.73 -3.93 16.46
CA VAL A 80 -20.56 -2.51 16.80
C VAL A 80 -21.69 -2.08 17.73
N ALA A 81 -21.34 -1.60 18.92
CA ALA A 81 -22.29 -1.00 19.84
C ALA A 81 -22.73 0.37 19.33
N ASN A 82 -24.03 0.54 19.09
CA ASN A 82 -24.61 1.83 18.71
C ASN A 82 -24.86 2.67 19.96
N THR A 83 -23.90 3.52 20.31
CA THR A 83 -23.99 4.43 21.45
C THR A 83 -24.57 5.80 21.07
N SER A 84 -24.89 6.01 19.79
CA SER A 84 -25.28 7.30 19.23
C SER A 84 -26.79 7.58 19.31
N GLY A 85 -27.60 6.55 19.50
CA GLY A 85 -29.07 6.63 19.44
C GLY A 85 -29.62 6.84 18.03
N LEU A 86 -28.78 6.76 16.99
CA LEU A 86 -29.22 6.77 15.60
C LEU A 86 -29.99 5.49 15.29
N ALA A 87 -30.99 5.57 14.41
CA ALA A 87 -31.60 4.38 13.84
C ALA A 87 -30.56 3.55 13.08
N GLU A 88 -30.67 2.23 13.12
CA GLU A 88 -29.66 1.30 12.57
C GLU A 88 -29.35 1.59 11.09
N ASP A 89 -30.35 1.91 10.27
CA ASP A 89 -30.17 2.19 8.85
C ASP A 89 -29.34 3.46 8.60
N VAL A 90 -29.52 4.48 9.45
CA VAL A 90 -28.72 5.71 9.44
C VAL A 90 -27.31 5.39 9.94
N PHE A 91 -27.20 4.64 11.03
CA PHE A 91 -25.91 4.25 11.63
C PHE A 91 -25.02 3.50 10.63
N ARG A 92 -25.57 2.52 9.90
CA ARG A 92 -24.86 1.77 8.85
C ARG A 92 -24.40 2.66 7.69
N LYS A 93 -25.21 3.64 7.28
CA LYS A 93 -24.85 4.59 6.21
C LYS A 93 -23.76 5.56 6.66
N SER A 94 -23.77 5.96 7.92
CA SER A 94 -22.79 6.91 8.49
C SER A 94 -21.42 6.29 8.70
N PHE A 95 -21.34 4.99 9.00
CA PHE A 95 -20.10 4.32 9.39
C PHE A 95 -19.80 3.12 8.48
N PRO A 96 -18.88 3.25 7.49
CA PRO A 96 -18.60 2.20 6.52
C PRO A 96 -18.16 0.86 7.11
N THR A 97 -17.53 0.88 8.30
CA THR A 97 -17.11 -0.35 9.01
C THR A 97 -18.29 -1.05 9.69
N VAL A 98 -19.42 -0.39 9.88
CA VAL A 98 -20.63 -1.01 10.45
C VAL A 98 -21.38 -1.82 9.40
N ALA A 99 -21.17 -1.55 8.11
CA ALA A 99 -21.87 -2.21 7.02
C ALA A 99 -21.87 -3.74 7.16
N ALA A 100 -20.73 -4.35 7.51
CA ALA A 100 -20.58 -5.79 7.66
C ALA A 100 -20.60 -6.28 9.14
N ALA A 101 -21.12 -5.46 10.06
CA ALA A 101 -21.17 -5.75 11.48
C ALA A 101 -22.58 -6.13 11.96
N THR A 102 -22.67 -6.92 13.03
CA THR A 102 -23.87 -6.93 13.86
C THR A 102 -23.93 -5.62 14.64
N VAL A 103 -25.04 -4.89 14.53
CA VAL A 103 -25.26 -3.69 15.36
C VAL A 103 -25.86 -4.13 16.69
N LEU A 104 -25.25 -3.71 17.79
CA LEU A 104 -25.77 -3.93 19.14
C LEU A 104 -26.45 -2.66 19.63
N GLU A 105 -27.77 -2.74 19.75
CA GLU A 105 -28.58 -1.71 20.39
C GLU A 105 -28.45 -1.77 21.92
N PRO A 106 -28.81 -0.70 22.65
CA PRO A 106 -28.68 -0.64 24.12
C PRO A 106 -29.41 -1.75 24.88
N ASP A 107 -30.43 -2.37 24.28
CA ASP A 107 -31.17 -3.50 24.84
C ASP A 107 -30.48 -4.87 24.65
N ALA A 108 -29.32 -4.88 23.97
CA ALA A 108 -28.53 -6.07 23.65
C ALA A 108 -29.29 -7.15 22.85
N SER A 109 -30.38 -6.79 22.17
CA SER A 109 -31.23 -7.72 21.41
C SER A 109 -30.48 -8.47 20.29
N GLY A 110 -29.40 -7.90 19.76
CA GLY A 110 -28.54 -8.52 18.74
C GLY A 110 -27.56 -9.59 19.26
N VAL A 111 -27.32 -9.69 20.57
CA VAL A 111 -26.31 -10.60 21.14
C VAL A 111 -26.62 -12.09 20.88
N PRO A 112 -27.86 -12.59 21.04
CA PRO A 112 -28.17 -14.00 20.77
C PRO A 112 -27.87 -14.42 19.32
N ALA A 113 -28.21 -13.58 18.35
CA ALA A 113 -27.94 -13.85 16.93
C ALA A 113 -26.44 -13.84 16.63
N LEU A 114 -25.69 -12.87 17.18
CA LEU A 114 -24.23 -12.80 17.07
C LEU A 114 -23.57 -14.08 17.61
N LEU A 115 -23.93 -14.52 18.82
CA LEU A 115 -23.37 -15.73 19.41
C LEU A 115 -23.78 -16.99 18.65
N ALA A 116 -24.97 -17.00 18.05
CA ALA A 116 -25.39 -18.11 17.18
C ALA A 116 -24.53 -18.19 15.91
N ALA A 117 -24.23 -17.07 15.26
CA ALA A 117 -23.35 -17.03 14.08
C ALA A 117 -21.93 -17.51 14.41
N VAL A 118 -21.40 -17.15 15.59
CA VAL A 118 -20.07 -17.60 16.04
C VAL A 118 -20.04 -19.11 16.32
N ARG A 119 -21.09 -19.65 16.96
CA ARG A 119 -21.19 -21.09 17.26
C ARG A 119 -21.54 -21.94 16.04
N ARG A 120 -22.15 -21.33 15.02
CA ARG A 120 -22.64 -21.95 13.79
C ARG A 120 -22.30 -21.06 12.60
N PRO A 121 -21.06 -21.15 12.08
CA PRO A 121 -20.59 -20.29 10.99
C PRO A 121 -21.48 -20.30 9.75
N GLU A 122 -22.24 -21.38 9.52
CA GLU A 122 -23.23 -21.47 8.44
C GLU A 122 -24.43 -20.51 8.60
N ARG A 123 -24.60 -19.91 9.78
CA ARG A 123 -25.62 -18.89 10.08
C ARG A 123 -25.08 -17.47 10.02
N ASP A 124 -23.82 -17.31 9.65
CA ASP A 124 -23.18 -16.02 9.52
C ASP A 124 -23.52 -15.36 8.18
N GLU A 125 -24.65 -14.66 8.16
CA GLU A 125 -25.15 -13.95 6.99
C GLU A 125 -24.24 -12.78 6.56
N LEU A 126 -23.37 -12.30 7.46
CA LEU A 126 -22.47 -11.17 7.22
C LEU A 126 -21.09 -11.58 6.69
N ALA A 127 -20.81 -12.88 6.56
CA ALA A 127 -19.50 -13.36 6.14
C ALA A 127 -19.05 -12.82 4.77
N GLN A 128 -19.97 -12.77 3.79
CA GLN A 128 -19.68 -12.26 2.46
C GLN A 128 -19.45 -10.74 2.48
N GLU A 129 -20.25 -10.00 3.24
CA GLU A 129 -20.06 -8.55 3.38
C GLU A 129 -18.75 -8.23 4.08
N ARG A 130 -18.36 -9.00 5.11
CA ARG A 130 -17.07 -8.84 5.78
C ARG A 130 -15.91 -9.13 4.83
N ALA A 131 -16.00 -10.17 4.01
CA ALA A 131 -14.98 -10.47 3.01
C ALA A 131 -14.85 -9.35 1.96
N ALA A 132 -15.98 -8.81 1.48
CA ALA A 132 -15.99 -7.69 0.55
C ALA A 132 -15.43 -6.40 1.18
N LEU A 133 -15.77 -6.15 2.44
CA LEU A 133 -15.26 -5.01 3.19
C LEU A 133 -13.75 -5.14 3.45
N ALA A 134 -13.28 -6.31 3.86
CA ALA A 134 -11.86 -6.61 4.04
C ALA A 134 -11.08 -6.41 2.74
N LEU A 135 -11.59 -6.93 1.61
CA LEU A 135 -10.97 -6.72 0.30
C LEU A 135 -10.89 -5.24 -0.06
N ARG A 136 -11.96 -4.47 0.19
CA ARG A 136 -12.01 -3.03 -0.10
C ARG A 136 -11.03 -2.22 0.73
N LEU A 137 -10.87 -2.55 2.01
CA LEU A 137 -10.06 -1.77 2.95
C LEU A 137 -8.59 -2.21 2.98
N LEU A 138 -8.34 -3.53 2.94
CA LEU A 138 -7.02 -4.13 3.14
C LEU A 138 -6.38 -4.60 1.83
N GLY A 139 -7.17 -4.67 0.75
CA GLY A 139 -6.78 -5.33 -0.48
C GLY A 139 -6.84 -6.86 -0.37
N PRO A 140 -6.31 -7.58 -1.37
CA PRO A 140 -6.33 -9.04 -1.35
C PRO A 140 -5.55 -9.61 -0.16
N ALA A 141 -5.89 -10.82 0.29
CA ALA A 141 -5.10 -11.50 1.32
C ALA A 141 -3.76 -12.00 0.75
N GLU A 142 -3.79 -12.50 -0.49
CA GLU A 142 -2.64 -13.11 -1.16
C GLU A 142 -2.26 -12.37 -2.46
N PRO A 143 -0.96 -12.13 -2.72
CA PRO A 143 0.16 -12.32 -1.78
C PRO A 143 0.07 -11.32 -0.61
N PRO A 144 0.68 -11.57 0.56
CA PRO A 144 0.53 -10.74 1.74
C PRO A 144 0.85 -9.26 1.48
N SER A 145 0.20 -8.35 2.21
CA SER A 145 0.38 -6.89 2.05
C SER A 145 1.84 -6.45 2.12
N ARG A 146 2.64 -7.09 2.99
CA ARG A 146 4.10 -6.84 3.10
C ARG A 146 4.85 -7.20 1.82
N GLU A 147 4.48 -8.29 1.15
CA GLU A 147 5.11 -8.70 -0.10
C GLU A 147 4.72 -7.78 -1.25
N ARG A 148 3.44 -7.39 -1.33
CA ARG A 148 2.97 -6.39 -2.30
C ARG A 148 3.69 -5.07 -2.13
N PHE A 149 3.80 -4.60 -0.89
CA PHE A 149 4.52 -3.37 -0.57
C PHE A 149 6.01 -3.48 -0.93
N ALA A 150 6.67 -4.58 -0.56
CA ALA A 150 8.07 -4.80 -0.93
C ALA A 150 8.27 -4.85 -2.46
N GLY A 151 7.33 -5.44 -3.20
CA GLY A 151 7.29 -5.40 -4.66
C GLY A 151 7.22 -3.98 -5.20
N ALA A 152 6.21 -3.21 -4.76
CA ALA A 152 6.02 -1.83 -5.19
C ALA A 152 7.24 -0.94 -4.89
N VAL A 153 7.92 -1.15 -3.76
CA VAL A 153 9.17 -0.44 -3.43
C VAL A 153 10.28 -0.80 -4.42
N ARG A 154 10.45 -2.08 -4.77
CA ARG A 154 11.45 -2.50 -5.78
C ARG A 154 11.15 -1.87 -7.14
N ASP A 155 9.90 -1.89 -7.57
CA ASP A 155 9.46 -1.32 -8.84
C ASP A 155 9.72 0.19 -8.89
N LEU A 156 9.43 0.90 -7.80
CA LEU A 156 9.71 2.33 -7.66
C LEU A 156 11.22 2.62 -7.75
N CYS A 157 12.06 1.81 -7.09
CA CYS A 157 13.51 1.96 -7.17
C CYS A 157 14.04 1.75 -8.59
N ALA A 158 13.52 0.76 -9.32
CA ALA A 158 13.88 0.50 -10.71
C ALA A 158 13.50 1.69 -11.61
N ALA A 159 12.26 2.17 -11.53
CA ALA A 159 11.79 3.34 -12.29
C ALA A 159 12.62 4.60 -11.99
N ALA A 160 12.98 4.82 -10.72
CA ALA A 160 13.85 5.93 -10.33
C ALA A 160 15.29 5.80 -10.87
N GLY A 161 15.81 4.57 -11.00
CA GLY A 161 17.10 4.29 -11.65
C GLY A 161 17.08 4.63 -13.14
N GLU A 162 16.06 4.16 -13.86
CA GLU A 162 15.87 4.45 -15.29
C GLU A 162 15.69 5.94 -15.55
N HIS A 163 14.92 6.64 -14.71
CA HIS A 163 14.73 8.08 -14.83
C HIS A 163 16.04 8.85 -14.64
N ARG A 164 16.86 8.47 -13.64
CA ARG A 164 18.18 9.08 -13.42
C ARG A 164 19.12 8.87 -14.61
N THR A 165 19.13 7.67 -15.17
CA THR A 165 19.94 7.33 -16.35
C THR A 165 19.54 8.19 -17.55
N ARG A 166 18.23 8.24 -17.88
CA ARG A 166 17.70 9.11 -18.96
C ARG A 166 17.96 10.60 -18.75
N ARG A 167 18.04 11.05 -17.49
CA ARG A 167 18.38 12.45 -17.17
C ARG A 167 19.88 12.72 -17.36
N ALA A 168 20.73 11.78 -16.97
CA ALA A 168 22.17 11.88 -17.17
C ALA A 168 22.53 11.87 -18.67
N GLU A 169 21.91 10.99 -19.46
CA GLU A 169 22.09 10.94 -20.92
C GLU A 169 21.68 12.25 -21.60
N ARG A 170 20.53 12.82 -21.21
CA ARG A 170 20.09 14.13 -21.73
C ARG A 170 21.06 15.25 -21.38
N LEU A 171 21.50 15.33 -20.12
CA LEU A 171 22.49 16.33 -19.71
C LEU A 171 23.81 16.17 -20.46
N ALA A 172 24.26 14.93 -20.69
CA ALA A 172 25.47 14.66 -21.46
C ALA A 172 25.33 15.05 -22.94
N ALA A 173 24.15 14.84 -23.54
CA ALA A 173 23.85 15.25 -24.91
C ALA A 173 23.81 16.78 -25.04
N ASP A 174 23.17 17.48 -24.10
CA ASP A 174 23.12 18.95 -24.07
C ASP A 174 24.53 19.55 -23.96
N LEU A 175 25.36 19.03 -23.04
CA LEU A 175 26.76 19.44 -22.89
C LEU A 175 27.60 19.17 -24.16
N SER A 176 27.33 18.05 -24.85
CA SER A 176 28.03 17.72 -26.10
C SER A 176 27.61 18.64 -27.25
N ALA A 177 26.33 19.05 -27.30
CA ALA A 177 25.82 20.00 -28.28
C ALA A 177 26.39 21.41 -28.06
N ASP A 178 26.52 21.85 -26.80
CA ASP A 178 27.12 23.16 -26.47
C ASP A 178 28.61 23.25 -26.83
N LEU A 179 29.34 22.12 -26.80
CA LEU A 179 30.75 22.04 -27.19
C LEU A 179 30.97 21.87 -28.71
N ALA A 180 29.91 21.58 -29.48
CA ALA A 180 29.98 21.50 -30.93
C ALA A 180 30.05 22.91 -31.54
N VAL A 181 31.26 23.50 -31.56
CA VAL A 181 31.54 24.76 -32.26
C VAL A 181 31.19 24.60 -33.75
N PRO A 182 30.39 25.50 -34.36
CA PRO A 182 30.13 25.45 -35.79
C PRO A 182 31.45 25.59 -36.55
N GLY A 183 31.79 24.58 -37.35
CA GLY A 183 32.97 24.61 -38.21
C GLY A 183 32.95 25.82 -39.15
N PRO A 184 34.11 26.36 -39.55
CA PRO A 184 34.18 27.58 -40.35
C PRO A 184 33.37 27.42 -41.64
N ARG A 185 32.46 28.38 -41.87
CA ARG A 185 31.71 28.49 -43.13
C ARG A 185 32.71 28.67 -44.26
N LEU A 186 32.84 27.66 -45.13
CA LEU A 186 33.54 27.81 -46.40
C LEU A 186 32.72 28.74 -47.28
N GLU A 187 33.19 29.98 -47.43
CA GLU A 187 32.64 30.91 -48.41
C GLU A 187 32.90 30.37 -49.82
N THR A 188 31.84 29.98 -50.51
CA THR A 188 31.89 29.69 -51.94
C THR A 188 32.11 31.00 -52.68
N GLY A 189 33.32 31.17 -53.21
CA GLY A 189 33.78 32.38 -53.89
C GLY A 189 32.91 32.82 -55.06
N THR A 190 32.83 34.14 -55.17
CA THR A 190 32.28 34.97 -56.24
C THR A 190 32.57 34.45 -57.66
N THR A 191 31.51 34.20 -58.43
CA THR A 191 31.61 33.97 -59.88
C THR A 191 31.85 35.31 -60.60
N PRO A 192 32.87 35.46 -61.46
CA PRO A 192 33.08 36.70 -62.19
C PRO A 192 32.15 36.80 -63.41
N LEU A 193 31.68 38.02 -63.68
CA LEU A 193 30.87 38.42 -64.82
C LEU A 193 31.59 38.11 -66.16
N ALA A 194 30.94 37.38 -67.05
CA ALA A 194 31.40 37.19 -68.43
C ALA A 194 30.99 38.39 -69.29
N THR A 195 31.98 39.03 -69.91
CA THR A 195 31.87 40.09 -70.92
C THR A 195 31.50 39.50 -72.28
N GLY A 196 30.64 40.22 -73.02
CA GLY A 196 30.11 39.81 -74.32
C GLY A 196 31.09 39.93 -75.50
N GLY A 197 30.75 39.26 -76.59
CA GLY A 197 31.36 39.39 -77.90
C GLY A 197 30.51 38.70 -78.97
N VAL A 198 30.19 39.44 -80.03
CA VAL A 198 29.19 39.22 -81.08
C VAL A 198 29.88 38.89 -82.41
N ASP A 199 29.29 38.03 -83.25
CA ASP A 199 29.08 38.23 -84.72
C ASP A 199 28.43 36.96 -85.31
N ARG A 200 27.26 36.98 -85.98
CA ARG A 200 26.79 37.62 -87.24
C ARG A 200 27.39 37.03 -88.52
N ALA A 201 26.51 36.38 -89.29
CA ALA A 201 26.22 36.56 -90.73
C ALA A 201 25.48 35.28 -91.22
N GLY A 202 24.43 35.28 -92.03
CA GLY A 202 23.67 36.32 -92.74
C GLY A 202 22.51 35.62 -93.49
N ARG A 203 21.34 36.27 -93.56
CA ARG A 203 20.18 35.92 -94.43
C ARG A 203 20.47 36.42 -95.87
N PRO A 204 19.71 36.04 -96.92
CA PRO A 204 18.45 36.73 -97.26
C PRO A 204 17.43 35.80 -97.99
N VAL A 205 16.42 36.38 -98.65
CA VAL A 205 15.08 35.85 -98.97
C VAL A 205 14.12 36.16 -97.81
N ASP A 206 13.63 37.40 -97.76
CA ASP A 206 14.00 38.56 -98.62
C ASP A 206 14.63 39.68 -97.80
#